data_AF-A0A924RJM9-F1
#
_entry.id   AF-A0A924RJM9-F1
#
_cell.length_a   1.000
_cell.length_b   1.000
_cell.length_c   1.000
_cell.angle_alpha   90.00
_cell.angle_beta   90.00
_cell.angle_gamma   90.00
#
_symmetry.space_group_name_H-M   'P 1'
#
loop_
_entity.id
_entity.type
_entity.pdbx_description
1 polymer ?
#
loop_
_entity_poly.entity_id
_entity_poly.type
_entity_poly.pdbx_seq_one_letter_code
_entity_poly.pdbx_strand_id
1 'polypeptide(L)'
;MTDTAQNPPLYERLGGLYGIAGAVDVLADRLYDNASANRNPHVAAFHQMKGHAGFKFLVTAWSIEATGGPACYPGRDMRESHAHLYVAEEEFDIVAGEIAATLYHVGVPQPEHGEFMAIIEGYRSMVVGTPAEKADDIVAEPATF
;
A
#
# COMPACT_ATOMS: atom_id res chain seq x y z
N MET A 1 23.15 -0.47 36.10
CA MET A 1 22.05 0.11 35.30
C MET A 1 22.31 -0.30 33.86
N THR A 2 21.63 -1.34 33.40
CA THR A 2 21.69 -1.75 31.99
C THR A 2 20.66 -0.93 31.24
N ASP A 3 21.13 0.11 30.56
CA ASP A 3 20.34 0.86 29.60
C ASP A 3 20.13 -0.05 28.37
N THR A 4 19.07 -0.84 28.36
CA THR A 4 18.59 -1.48 27.13
C THR A 4 18.02 -0.37 26.28
N ALA A 5 18.86 0.28 25.46
CA ALA A 5 18.41 1.19 24.43
C ALA A 5 17.33 0.46 23.61
N GLN A 6 16.07 0.86 23.80
CA GLN A 6 14.95 0.41 22.99
C GLN A 6 15.31 0.72 21.54
N ASN A 7 15.24 -0.29 20.67
CA ASN A 7 15.46 -0.08 19.24
C ASN A 7 14.49 1.02 18.78
N PRO A 8 14.95 2.10 18.12
CA PRO A 8 14.06 3.16 17.66
C PRO A 8 12.95 2.57 16.77
N PRO A 9 11.75 3.19 16.76
CA PRO A 9 10.64 2.71 15.94
C PRO A 9 11.05 2.63 14.47
N LEU A 10 10.42 1.74 13.72
CA LEU A 10 10.69 1.56 12.30
C LEU A 10 10.56 2.89 11.52
N TYR A 11 9.65 3.76 11.94
CA TYR A 11 9.50 5.13 11.44
C TYR A 11 10.83 5.90 11.40
N GLU A 12 11.56 5.92 12.51
CA GLU A 12 12.85 6.63 12.59
C GLU A 12 13.92 5.95 11.74
N ARG A 13 13.95 4.62 11.74
CA ARG A 13 14.90 3.81 10.96
C ARG A 13 14.69 3.94 9.45
N LEU A 14 13.46 4.20 9.01
CA LEU A 14 13.11 4.49 7.61
C LEU A 14 13.36 5.96 7.20
N GLY A 15 13.97 6.77 8.07
CA GLY A 15 14.28 8.18 7.78
C GLY A 15 13.13 9.14 8.08
N GLY A 16 12.14 8.72 8.88
CA GLY A 16 11.00 9.51 9.29
C GLY A 16 10.13 9.95 8.12
N LEU A 17 9.43 11.08 8.31
CA LEU A 17 8.52 11.66 7.30
C LEU A 17 9.16 11.78 5.92
N TYR A 18 10.38 12.33 5.83
CA TYR A 18 11.03 12.58 4.54
C TYR A 18 11.43 11.29 3.83
N GLY A 19 11.96 10.31 4.56
CA GLY A 19 12.31 9.00 3.97
C GLY A 19 11.08 8.25 3.45
N ILE A 20 10.02 8.19 4.27
CA ILE A 20 8.77 7.54 3.89
C ILE A 20 8.10 8.26 2.72
N ALA A 21 7.98 9.59 2.76
CA ALA A 21 7.36 10.35 1.68
C ALA A 21 8.11 10.18 0.36
N GLY A 22 9.45 10.15 0.38
CA GLY A 22 10.27 9.89 -0.80
C GLY A 22 10.07 8.49 -1.37
N ALA A 23 9.99 7.47 -0.51
CA ALA A 23 9.69 6.10 -0.93
C ALA A 23 8.29 5.99 -1.55
N VAL A 24 7.28 6.65 -0.96
CA VAL A 24 5.91 6.66 -1.48
C VAL A 24 5.79 7.40 -2.81
N ASP A 25 6.55 8.48 -3.00
CA ASP A 25 6.60 9.20 -4.27
C ASP A 25 7.04 8.28 -5.41
N VAL A 26 8.10 7.50 -5.18
CA VAL A 26 8.58 6.46 -6.12
C VAL A 26 7.58 5.32 -6.29
N LEU A 27 7.01 4.81 -5.20
CA LEU A 27 6.03 3.71 -5.23
C LEU A 27 4.83 4.06 -6.10
N ALA A 28 4.28 5.26 -5.93
CA ALA A 28 3.07 5.66 -6.64
C ALA A 28 3.32 5.72 -8.15
N ASP A 29 4.45 6.28 -8.59
CA ASP A 29 4.82 6.28 -10.01
C ASP A 29 4.94 4.84 -10.54
N ARG A 30 5.58 3.93 -9.78
CA ARG A 30 5.68 2.51 -10.15
C ARG A 30 4.32 1.82 -10.26
N LEU A 31 3.40 2.08 -9.34
CA LEU A 31 2.05 1.50 -9.36
C LEU A 31 1.21 2.03 -10.52
N TYR A 32 1.32 3.31 -10.83
CA TYR A 32 0.58 3.93 -11.94
C TYR A 32 1.08 3.44 -13.30
N ASP A 33 2.38 3.17 -13.43
CA ASP A 33 2.98 2.69 -14.68
C ASP A 33 2.98 1.16 -14.83
N ASN A 34 2.71 0.41 -13.76
CA ASN A 34 2.73 -1.05 -13.80
C ASN A 34 1.48 -1.63 -14.47
N ALA A 35 1.65 -2.15 -15.69
CA ALA A 35 0.57 -2.76 -16.46
C ALA A 35 -0.14 -3.91 -15.74
N SER A 36 0.59 -4.73 -14.96
CA SER A 36 0.03 -5.85 -14.20
C SER A 36 -0.82 -5.39 -13.03
N ALA A 37 -0.37 -4.38 -12.27
CA ALA A 37 -1.13 -3.78 -11.18
C ALA A 37 -2.43 -3.13 -11.68
N ASN A 38 -2.40 -2.59 -12.90
CA ASN A 38 -3.54 -1.94 -13.56
C ASN A 38 -4.38 -2.88 -14.44
N ARG A 39 -4.19 -4.21 -14.35
CA ARG A 39 -5.08 -5.16 -15.04
C ARG A 39 -6.48 -5.19 -14.43
N ASN A 40 -6.58 -4.91 -13.13
CA ASN A 40 -7.86 -4.77 -12.45
C ASN A 40 -8.53 -3.47 -12.93
N PRO A 41 -9.72 -3.53 -13.56
CA PRO A 41 -10.38 -2.34 -14.09
C PRO A 41 -10.78 -1.33 -13.01
N HIS A 42 -11.05 -1.78 -11.78
CA HIS A 42 -11.35 -0.88 -10.65
C HIS A 42 -10.11 -0.11 -10.19
N VAL A 43 -8.96 -0.79 -10.13
CA VAL A 43 -7.66 -0.14 -9.84
C VAL A 43 -7.26 0.83 -10.96
N ALA A 44 -7.40 0.41 -12.21
CA ALA A 44 -7.11 1.27 -13.37
C ALA A 44 -8.00 2.52 -13.39
N ALA A 45 -9.30 2.36 -13.14
CA ALA A 45 -10.24 3.48 -13.03
C ALA A 45 -9.86 4.42 -11.87
N PHE A 46 -9.45 3.87 -10.73
CA PHE A 46 -8.96 4.66 -9.60
C PHE A 46 -7.73 5.48 -9.95
N HIS A 47 -6.72 4.88 -10.61
CA HIS A 47 -5.51 5.59 -11.04
C HIS A 47 -5.75 6.63 -12.13
N GLN A 48 -6.79 6.46 -12.97
CA GLN A 48 -7.17 7.48 -13.96
C GLN A 48 -7.83 8.72 -13.33
N MET A 49 -8.31 8.63 -12.09
CA MET A 49 -8.77 9.81 -11.37
C MET A 49 -7.58 10.74 -11.08
N LYS A 50 -7.80 12.06 -11.09
CA LYS A 50 -6.77 13.08 -10.78
C LYS A 50 -6.40 13.14 -9.28
N GLY A 51 -6.27 11.98 -8.63
CA GLY A 51 -6.06 11.81 -7.20
C GLY A 51 -4.62 11.53 -6.78
N HIS A 52 -3.64 11.59 -7.69
CA HIS A 52 -2.28 11.08 -7.45
C HIS A 52 -1.59 11.71 -6.21
N ALA A 53 -1.72 13.03 -6.03
CA ALA A 53 -1.19 13.72 -4.86
C ALA A 53 -1.91 13.32 -3.55
N GLY A 54 -3.23 13.10 -3.61
CA GLY A 54 -4.01 12.63 -2.48
C GLY A 54 -3.66 11.19 -2.09
N PHE A 55 -3.46 10.32 -3.09
CA PHE A 55 -2.99 8.95 -2.88
C PHE A 55 -1.62 8.94 -2.19
N LYS A 56 -0.64 9.70 -2.73
CA LYS A 56 0.71 9.83 -2.13
C LYS A 56 0.63 10.30 -0.67
N PHE A 57 -0.22 11.28 -0.38
CA PHE A 57 -0.43 11.75 1.00
C PHE A 57 -0.99 10.65 1.91
N LEU A 58 -2.06 9.96 1.50
CA LEU A 58 -2.71 8.93 2.31
C LEU A 58 -1.77 7.75 2.60
N VAL A 59 -1.03 7.27 1.59
CA VAL A 59 -0.08 6.16 1.76
C VAL A 59 1.10 6.58 2.65
N THR A 60 1.56 7.83 2.52
CA THR A 60 2.60 8.39 3.41
C THR A 60 2.13 8.44 4.86
N ALA A 61 0.97 9.04 5.11
CA ALA A 61 0.44 9.20 6.46
C ALA A 61 0.15 7.85 7.13
N TRP A 62 -0.41 6.90 6.39
CA TRP A 62 -0.61 5.53 6.88
C TRP A 62 0.72 4.84 7.22
N SER A 63 1.73 4.96 6.34
CA SER A 63 3.03 4.32 6.56
C SER A 63 3.74 4.89 7.79
N ILE A 64 3.56 6.19 8.08
CA ILE A 64 4.07 6.83 9.29
C ILE A 64 3.47 6.18 10.54
N GLU A 65 2.14 6.06 10.60
CA GLU A 65 1.49 5.43 11.76
C GLU A 65 1.84 3.96 11.90
N ALA A 66 1.79 3.20 10.79
CA ALA A 66 2.03 1.76 10.79
C ALA A 66 3.45 1.39 11.23
N THR A 67 4.41 2.30 11.06
CA THR A 67 5.82 2.12 11.44
C THR A 67 6.15 2.67 12.84
N GLY A 68 5.14 3.11 13.60
CA GLY A 68 5.29 3.61 14.97
C GLY A 68 5.57 5.11 15.08
N GLY A 69 5.32 5.88 14.02
CA GLY A 69 5.38 7.33 14.01
C GLY A 69 4.14 8.01 14.64
N PRO A 70 4.03 9.35 14.52
CA PRO A 70 2.90 10.10 15.06
C PRO A 70 1.57 9.74 14.37
N ALA A 71 0.47 9.79 15.13
CA ALA A 71 -0.88 9.66 14.59
C ALA A 71 -1.23 10.84 13.66
N CYS A 72 -1.33 10.58 12.36
CA CYS A 72 -1.55 11.56 11.31
C CYS A 72 -2.38 11.05 10.11
N TYR A 73 -2.79 9.78 10.06
CA TYR A 73 -3.56 9.17 8.99
C TYR A 73 -5.05 9.52 9.10
N PRO A 74 -5.61 10.31 8.17
CA PRO A 74 -7.02 10.71 8.23
C PRO A 74 -7.91 9.80 7.36
N GLY A 75 -7.34 8.74 6.78
CA GLY A 75 -8.04 7.87 5.85
C GLY A 75 -8.94 6.85 6.53
N ARG A 76 -9.63 6.07 5.70
CA ARG A 76 -10.49 4.97 6.15
C ARG A 76 -9.64 3.78 6.57
N ASP A 77 -10.23 2.81 7.26
CA ASP A 77 -9.53 1.56 7.52
C ASP A 77 -9.19 0.82 6.21
N MET A 78 -8.27 -0.14 6.27
CA MET A 78 -7.79 -0.84 5.08
C MET A 78 -8.85 -1.69 4.39
N ARG A 79 -9.87 -2.19 5.10
CA ARG A 79 -10.96 -2.93 4.48
C ARG A 79 -11.87 -2.01 3.70
N GLU A 80 -12.33 -0.93 4.32
CA GLU A 80 -13.19 0.05 3.64
C GLU A 80 -12.47 0.73 2.46
N SER A 81 -11.16 1.01 2.62
CA SER A 81 -10.35 1.63 1.57
C SER A 81 -10.24 0.77 0.31
N HIS A 82 -10.24 -0.56 0.43
CA HIS A 82 -10.01 -1.48 -0.69
C HIS A 82 -11.25 -2.28 -1.13
N ALA A 83 -12.35 -2.24 -0.38
CA ALA A 83 -13.56 -3.03 -0.65
C ALA A 83 -14.09 -2.88 -2.09
N HIS A 84 -14.04 -1.68 -2.64
CA HIS A 84 -14.55 -1.36 -3.99
C HIS A 84 -13.56 -1.72 -5.13
N LEU A 85 -12.37 -2.21 -4.80
CA LEU A 85 -11.34 -2.59 -5.77
C LEU A 85 -11.36 -4.09 -6.07
N TYR A 86 -12.04 -4.89 -5.25
CA TYR A 86 -12.12 -6.35 -5.40
C TYR A 86 -10.75 -7.00 -5.62
N VAL A 87 -9.77 -6.67 -4.78
CA VAL A 87 -8.38 -7.12 -4.93
C VAL A 87 -8.27 -8.65 -4.79
N ALA A 88 -7.56 -9.29 -5.72
CA ALA A 88 -7.23 -10.73 -5.70
C ALA A 88 -5.95 -11.00 -4.91
N GLU A 89 -5.72 -12.26 -4.56
CA GLU A 89 -4.44 -12.69 -3.96
C GLU A 89 -3.26 -12.31 -4.87
N GLU A 90 -3.35 -12.59 -6.17
CA GLU A 90 -2.28 -12.31 -7.12
C GLU A 90 -2.07 -10.79 -7.31
N GLU A 91 -3.14 -10.01 -7.21
CA GLU A 91 -3.07 -8.54 -7.33
C GLU A 91 -2.43 -7.91 -6.09
N PHE A 92 -2.72 -8.45 -4.90
CA PHE A 92 -2.03 -8.08 -3.68
C PHE A 92 -0.53 -8.40 -3.80
N ASP A 93 -0.17 -9.58 -4.30
CA ASP A 93 1.24 -9.98 -4.47
C ASP A 93 1.99 -9.07 -5.44
N ILE A 94 1.32 -8.61 -6.52
CA ILE A 94 1.90 -7.63 -7.45
C ILE A 94 2.21 -6.31 -6.74
N VAL A 95 1.26 -5.77 -5.97
CA VAL A 95 1.45 -4.51 -5.25
C VAL A 95 2.50 -4.65 -4.14
N ALA A 96 2.47 -5.75 -3.37
CA ALA A 96 3.49 -6.06 -2.37
C ALA A 96 4.88 -6.19 -2.99
N GLY A 97 4.98 -6.77 -4.19
CA GLY A 97 6.21 -6.84 -4.98
C GLY A 97 6.74 -5.45 -5.37
N GLU A 98 5.87 -4.52 -5.78
CA GLU A 98 6.27 -3.15 -6.08
C GLU A 98 6.72 -2.38 -4.84
N ILE A 99 6.07 -2.60 -3.68
CA ILE A 99 6.53 -2.05 -2.40
C ILE A 99 7.93 -2.57 -2.09
N ALA A 100 8.13 -3.90 -2.14
CA ALA A 100 9.43 -4.52 -1.87
C ALA A 100 10.53 -3.99 -2.81
N ALA A 101 10.22 -3.84 -4.09
CA ALA A 101 11.15 -3.30 -5.09
C ALA A 101 11.44 -1.81 -4.88
N THR A 102 10.46 -1.03 -4.39
CA THR A 102 10.64 0.38 -4.06
C THR A 102 11.57 0.54 -2.86
N LEU A 103 11.34 -0.21 -1.78
CA LEU A 103 12.20 -0.21 -0.60
C LEU A 103 13.66 -0.55 -0.97
N TYR A 104 13.84 -1.56 -1.84
CA TYR A 104 15.16 -1.89 -2.37
C TYR A 104 15.76 -0.73 -3.19
N HIS A 105 14.98 -0.13 -4.09
CA HIS A 105 15.42 0.96 -4.95
C HIS A 105 15.90 2.18 -4.17
N VAL A 106 15.19 2.55 -3.09
CA VAL A 106 15.57 3.71 -2.25
C VAL A 106 16.61 3.36 -1.18
N GLY A 107 17.12 2.12 -1.17
CA GLY A 107 18.23 1.71 -0.33
C GLY A 107 17.87 1.38 1.12
N VAL A 108 16.62 0.97 1.39
CA VAL A 108 16.22 0.49 2.73
C VAL A 108 17.01 -0.78 3.07
N PRO A 109 17.69 -0.84 4.24
CA PRO A 109 18.44 -2.04 4.62
C PRO A 109 17.52 -3.24 4.88
N GLN A 110 18.07 -4.45 4.74
CA GLN A 110 17.31 -5.70 4.80
C GLN A 110 16.45 -5.88 6.07
N PRO A 111 16.90 -5.49 7.28
CA PRO A 111 16.08 -5.61 8.48
C PRO A 111 14.81 -4.76 8.42
N GLU A 112 14.93 -3.47 8.08
CA GLU A 112 13.81 -2.53 7.93
C GLU A 112 12.90 -2.93 6.77
N HIS A 113 13.49 -3.42 5.67
CA HIS A 113 12.75 -3.94 4.51
C HIS A 113 11.83 -5.09 4.92
N GLY A 114 12.38 -6.11 5.58
CA GLY A 114 11.61 -7.27 6.02
C GLY A 114 10.54 -6.91 7.06
N GLU A 115 10.85 -5.99 7.98
CA GLU A 115 9.91 -5.52 8.98
C GLU A 115 8.72 -4.78 8.34
N PHE A 116 8.97 -3.89 7.38
CA PHE A 116 7.91 -3.20 6.66
C PHE A 116 7.08 -4.16 5.80
N MET A 117 7.71 -5.11 5.11
CA MET A 117 6.98 -6.12 4.33
C MET A 117 6.12 -7.03 5.20
N ALA A 118 6.53 -7.32 6.43
CA ALA A 118 5.70 -8.04 7.40
C ALA A 118 4.47 -7.23 7.82
N ILE A 119 4.60 -5.89 7.96
CA ILE A 119 3.45 -5.00 8.18
C ILE A 119 2.49 -5.07 7.00
N ILE A 120 2.98 -4.95 5.76
CA ILE A 120 2.16 -5.05 4.55
C ILE A 120 1.38 -6.37 4.53
N GLU A 121 2.06 -7.48 4.74
CA GLU A 121 1.46 -8.81 4.72
C GLU A 121 0.35 -8.98 5.78
N GLY A 122 0.49 -8.31 6.93
CA GLY A 122 -0.53 -8.28 7.98
C GLY A 122 -1.89 -7.71 7.52
N TYR A 123 -1.91 -6.88 6.47
CA TYR A 123 -3.13 -6.30 5.91
C TYR A 123 -3.79 -7.14 4.81
N ARG A 124 -3.18 -8.25 4.36
CA ARG A 124 -3.72 -9.08 3.25
C ARG A 124 -5.19 -9.42 3.43
N SER A 125 -5.57 -9.94 4.60
CA SER A 125 -6.97 -10.32 4.92
C SER A 125 -7.97 -9.15 5.00
N MET A 126 -7.48 -7.91 5.03
CA MET A 126 -8.31 -6.71 4.97
C MET A 126 -8.44 -6.19 3.54
N VAL A 127 -7.39 -6.36 2.73
CA VAL A 127 -7.31 -5.83 1.35
C VAL A 127 -7.89 -6.80 0.33
N VAL A 128 -7.58 -8.09 0.43
CA VAL A 128 -8.08 -9.12 -0.48
C VAL A 128 -9.57 -9.34 -0.21
N GLY A 129 -10.39 -9.14 -1.25
CA GLY A 129 -11.84 -9.33 -1.20
C GLY A 129 -12.21 -10.81 -1.10
N THR A 130 -13.43 -11.11 -0.64
CA THR A 130 -13.88 -12.51 -0.63
C THR A 130 -14.25 -12.96 -2.05
N PRO A 131 -13.99 -14.23 -2.45
CA PRO A 131 -14.33 -14.72 -3.79
C PRO A 131 -15.80 -14.54 -4.20
N ALA A 132 -16.71 -14.43 -3.23
CA ALA A 132 -18.14 -14.23 -3.46
C ALA A 132 -18.47 -12.86 -4.09
N GLU A 133 -17.73 -11.81 -3.69
CA GLU A 133 -17.92 -10.45 -4.24
C GLU A 133 -17.44 -10.34 -5.69
N LYS A 134 -16.54 -11.25 -6.12
CA LYS A 134 -16.01 -11.28 -7.49
C LYS A 134 -16.89 -12.02 -8.49
N ALA A 135 -17.75 -12.93 -8.02
CA ALA A 135 -18.58 -13.75 -8.89
C ALA A 135 -19.79 -12.97 -9.45
N ASP A 136 -20.32 -12.02 -8.67
CA ASP A 136 -21.54 -11.30 -9.03
C ASP A 136 -21.31 -10.26 -10.16
N ASP A 137 -20.12 -9.69 -10.28
CA ASP A 137 -19.81 -8.70 -11.33
C ASP A 137 -19.31 -9.31 -12.66
N ILE A 138 -18.78 -10.55 -12.67
CA ILE A 138 -18.45 -11.25 -13.94
C ILE A 138 -19.74 -11.62 -14.71
N VAL A 139 -20.88 -11.70 -14.02
CA VAL A 139 -22.19 -11.98 -14.62
C VAL A 139 -22.93 -10.69 -15.03
N ALA A 140 -22.47 -9.52 -14.59
CA ALA A 140 -23.04 -8.23 -15.00
C ALA A 140 -22.48 -7.80 -16.38
N GLU A 141 -23.14 -8.27 -17.45
CA GLU A 141 -22.96 -7.77 -18.82
C GLU A 141 -23.17 -6.24 -18.93
N PRO A 142 -22.62 -5.58 -19.97
CA PRO A 142 -22.48 -4.14 -20.00
C PRO A 142 -23.86 -3.47 -20.00
N ALA A 143 -24.08 -2.60 -19.02
CA ALA A 143 -25.22 -1.71 -19.04
C ALA A 143 -25.11 -0.77 -20.24
N THR A 144 -25.78 -1.11 -21.34
CA THR A 144 -26.29 -0.14 -22.32
C THR A 144 -27.11 0.90 -21.57
N PHE A 145 -26.72 2.17 -21.62
CA PHE A 145 -27.54 3.33 -22.01
C PHE A 145 -26.64 4.52 -22.33
#